data_AF-A0A2D0KAI5-F1
#
_entry.id   AF-A0A2D0KAI5-F1
#
_cell.length_a   1.000
_cell.length_b   1.000
_cell.length_c   1.000
_cell.angle_alpha   90.00
_cell.angle_beta   90.00
_cell.angle_gamma   90.00
#
_symmetry.space_group_name_H-M   'P 1'
#
loop_
_entity.id
_entity.type
_entity.pdbx_description
1 polymer ?
#
loop_
_entity_poly.entity_id
_entity_poly.type
_entity_poly.pdbx_seq_one_letter_code
_entity_poly.pdbx_strand_id
1 'polypeptide(L)'
;MSDVNKLDNKKCSFNPDQYKYKKSIDIEVDDVAPVGSFPWAVIQVYLNKPVRRSDWDFNIYLMPKYDDSGSVIYLQWLDKDGNILPWTPEQEDMVACDWISMDCMLAFSLKLGTSKYGGTAGTGVPGQDWGYMTIHGDKISNESTFGTLTEIQNKTDIESILMFYWEERQGDRNLRLKTSSNKENYENMLNLTKKSLYITVEGVSYNVGVPIVSRSYSTNDDPNYWYTAYYENDDAQKVGTILKQTDQTKTFCLNWK
;
A
#
# COMPACT_ATOMS: atom_id res chain seq x y z
N MET A 1 -30.55 -50.03 -5.31
CA MET A 1 -29.38 -49.33 -4.75
C MET A 1 -29.44 -47.90 -5.23
N SER A 2 -29.92 -47.00 -4.38
CA SER A 2 -30.08 -45.59 -4.70
C SER A 2 -29.92 -44.82 -3.41
N ASP A 3 -28.71 -44.36 -3.14
CA ASP A 3 -28.44 -43.23 -2.25
C ASP A 3 -27.24 -42.49 -2.82
N VAL A 4 -27.50 -41.86 -3.97
CA VAL A 4 -26.60 -40.86 -4.55
C VAL A 4 -26.67 -39.65 -3.62
N ASN A 5 -25.53 -39.31 -3.01
CA ASN A 5 -25.27 -38.09 -2.24
C ASN A 5 -26.11 -36.90 -2.73
N LYS A 6 -27.28 -36.68 -2.10
CA LYS A 6 -27.96 -35.40 -2.20
C LYS A 6 -27.15 -34.47 -1.32
N LEU A 7 -26.40 -33.55 -1.92
CA LEU A 7 -26.00 -32.34 -1.22
C LEU A 7 -27.30 -31.65 -0.85
N ASP A 8 -27.76 -31.86 0.39
CA ASP A 8 -28.82 -31.05 0.97
C ASP A 8 -28.42 -29.59 0.76
N ASN A 9 -29.39 -28.78 0.36
CA ASN A 9 -29.29 -27.38 -0.04
C ASN A 9 -28.88 -26.48 1.15
N LYS A 10 -27.76 -26.81 1.82
CA LYS A 10 -27.10 -26.00 2.82
C LYS A 10 -26.52 -24.82 2.05
N LYS A 11 -27.25 -23.71 2.07
CA LYS A 11 -26.65 -22.40 1.75
C LYS A 11 -25.48 -22.21 2.71
N CYS A 12 -24.26 -22.42 2.23
CA CYS A 12 -23.05 -22.02 2.95
C CYS A 12 -23.09 -20.49 3.03
N SER A 13 -23.60 -19.96 4.14
CA SER A 13 -23.52 -18.53 4.42
C SER A 13 -22.06 -18.18 4.63
N PHE A 14 -21.52 -17.31 3.78
CA PHE A 14 -20.16 -16.81 3.96
C PHE A 14 -20.08 -16.01 5.27
N ASN A 15 -19.25 -16.47 6.21
CA ASN A 15 -18.94 -15.75 7.46
C ASN A 15 -17.42 -15.62 7.60
N PRO A 16 -16.83 -14.43 7.39
CA PRO A 16 -15.38 -14.21 7.56
C PRO A 16 -14.84 -14.59 8.94
N ASP A 17 -15.65 -14.49 10.00
CA ASP A 17 -15.23 -14.75 11.37
C ASP A 17 -14.91 -16.23 11.63
N GLN A 18 -15.31 -17.14 10.73
CA GLN A 18 -14.94 -18.56 10.82
C GLN A 18 -13.46 -18.80 10.51
N TYR A 19 -12.80 -17.87 9.81
CA TYR A 19 -11.38 -17.94 9.46
C TYR A 19 -10.49 -17.13 10.41
N LYS A 20 -11.07 -16.43 11.38
CA LYS A 20 -10.34 -15.70 12.41
C LYS A 20 -9.95 -16.65 13.54
N TYR A 21 -8.77 -16.42 14.10
CA TYR A 21 -8.29 -17.13 15.30
C TYR A 21 -9.31 -17.05 16.44
N LYS A 22 -9.73 -18.21 16.96
CA LYS A 22 -10.58 -18.33 18.15
C LYS A 22 -9.76 -18.95 19.27
N LYS A 23 -9.39 -18.11 20.26
CA LYS A 23 -8.62 -18.46 21.47
C LYS A 23 -9.19 -19.64 22.30
N SER A 24 -10.44 -20.05 22.06
CA SER A 24 -11.07 -21.21 22.70
C SER A 24 -10.67 -22.56 22.10
N ILE A 25 -9.89 -22.56 21.01
CA ILE A 25 -9.34 -23.73 20.34
C ILE A 25 -7.84 -23.46 20.22
N ASP A 26 -7.00 -24.23 20.92
CA ASP A 26 -5.53 -24.15 20.82
C ASP A 26 -5.05 -24.70 19.46
N ILE A 27 -5.41 -24.03 18.38
CA ILE A 27 -4.78 -24.18 17.08
C ILE A 27 -4.17 -22.81 16.78
N GLU A 28 -2.85 -22.74 16.79
CA GLU A 28 -2.10 -21.61 16.23
C GLU A 28 -2.53 -21.45 14.76
N VAL A 29 -3.33 -20.43 14.46
CA VAL A 29 -3.87 -20.21 13.10
C VAL A 29 -2.78 -19.67 12.15
N ASP A 30 -1.64 -19.25 12.68
CA ASP A 30 -0.50 -18.78 11.89
C ASP A 30 0.22 -19.91 11.11
N ASP A 31 -0.14 -21.19 11.32
CA ASP A 31 0.46 -22.36 10.66
C ASP A 31 -0.54 -23.30 9.93
N VAL A 32 -1.79 -22.88 9.68
CA VAL A 32 -2.81 -23.73 9.01
C VAL A 32 -2.46 -24.01 7.54
N ALA A 33 -1.81 -23.05 6.88
CA ALA A 33 -1.33 -23.19 5.52
C ALA A 33 0.02 -22.44 5.37
N PRO A 34 1.03 -23.02 4.69
CA PRO A 34 2.32 -22.36 4.52
C PRO A 34 2.18 -20.98 3.90
N VAL A 35 2.84 -19.97 4.48
CA VAL A 35 2.88 -18.62 3.91
C VAL A 35 3.37 -18.69 2.46
N GLY A 36 2.68 -17.96 1.58
CA GLY A 36 2.95 -17.95 0.15
C GLY A 36 2.33 -19.10 -0.65
N SER A 37 1.73 -20.09 0.01
CA SER A 37 0.95 -21.12 -0.69
C SER A 37 -0.43 -20.62 -1.13
N PHE A 38 -1.02 -21.29 -2.12
CA PHE A 38 -2.38 -21.01 -2.56
C PHE A 38 -3.45 -21.11 -1.46
N PRO A 39 -3.47 -22.16 -0.60
CA PRO A 39 -4.45 -22.23 0.49
C PRO A 39 -4.31 -21.04 1.45
N TRP A 40 -3.08 -20.61 1.75
CA TRP A 40 -2.82 -19.42 2.55
C TRP A 40 -3.39 -18.17 1.87
N ALA A 41 -3.16 -18.01 0.56
CA ALA A 41 -3.65 -16.87 -0.22
C ALA A 41 -5.18 -16.78 -0.20
N VAL A 42 -5.86 -17.90 -0.40
CA VAL A 42 -7.34 -17.97 -0.34
C VAL A 42 -7.87 -17.59 1.04
N ILE A 43 -7.21 -18.03 2.12
CA ILE A 43 -7.56 -17.62 3.49
C ILE A 43 -7.43 -16.10 3.66
N GLN A 44 -6.32 -15.51 3.19
CA GLN A 44 -6.13 -14.05 3.24
C GLN A 44 -7.25 -13.33 2.49
N VAL A 45 -7.60 -13.79 1.29
CA VAL A 45 -8.69 -13.20 0.52
C VAL A 45 -10.00 -13.25 1.31
N TYR A 46 -10.36 -14.40 1.90
CA TYR A 46 -11.56 -14.54 2.76
C TYR A 46 -11.57 -13.64 4.01
N LEU A 47 -10.40 -13.19 4.45
CA LEU A 47 -10.23 -12.18 5.49
C LEU A 47 -10.27 -10.74 4.95
N ASN A 48 -10.69 -10.55 3.70
CA ASN A 48 -10.66 -9.29 2.94
C ASN A 48 -9.24 -8.69 2.84
N LYS A 49 -8.20 -9.53 2.81
CA LYS A 49 -6.83 -9.10 2.56
C LYS A 49 -6.47 -9.38 1.11
N PRO A 50 -6.02 -8.37 0.35
CA PRO A 50 -5.57 -8.59 -1.01
C PRO A 50 -4.38 -9.53 -1.05
N VAL A 51 -4.32 -10.35 -2.10
CA VAL A 51 -3.16 -11.18 -2.42
C VAL A 51 -2.85 -11.12 -3.90
N ARG A 52 -1.63 -11.49 -4.28
CA ARG A 52 -1.24 -11.69 -5.68
C ARG A 52 -0.10 -12.70 -5.77
N ARG A 53 0.16 -13.21 -6.98
CA ARG A 53 1.43 -13.88 -7.29
C ARG A 53 2.56 -12.84 -7.36
N SER A 54 3.80 -13.29 -7.21
CA SER A 54 4.96 -12.40 -7.18
C SER A 54 5.20 -11.68 -8.51
N ASP A 55 4.87 -12.34 -9.61
CA ASP A 55 5.05 -11.93 -11.00
C ASP A 55 3.82 -11.27 -11.64
N TRP A 56 2.72 -11.11 -10.89
CA TRP A 56 1.47 -10.53 -11.40
C TRP A 56 1.36 -9.03 -11.15
N ASP A 57 0.96 -8.27 -12.16
CA ASP A 57 0.71 -6.83 -12.02
C ASP A 57 -0.70 -6.52 -11.46
N PHE A 58 -1.43 -7.52 -10.96
CA PHE A 58 -2.80 -7.40 -10.46
C PHE A 58 -3.03 -8.15 -9.15
N ASN A 59 -3.99 -7.67 -8.36
CA ASN A 59 -4.34 -8.21 -7.06
C ASN A 59 -5.69 -8.94 -7.11
N ILE A 60 -5.84 -9.94 -6.25
CA ILE A 60 -7.07 -10.70 -6.03
C ILE A 60 -7.76 -10.21 -4.76
N TYR A 61 -9.08 -10.03 -4.85
CA TYR A 61 -9.96 -9.62 -3.75
C TYR A 61 -11.25 -10.44 -3.74
N LEU A 62 -11.98 -10.34 -2.63
CA LEU A 62 -13.39 -10.73 -2.56
C LEU A 62 -14.28 -9.52 -2.75
N MET A 63 -15.21 -9.59 -3.71
CA MET A 63 -16.21 -8.56 -3.94
C MET A 63 -17.62 -9.16 -4.02
N PRO A 64 -18.61 -8.55 -3.33
CA PRO A 64 -20.01 -8.89 -3.54
C PRO A 64 -20.47 -8.39 -4.90
N LYS A 65 -21.03 -9.29 -5.70
CA LYS A 65 -21.83 -8.96 -6.87
C LYS A 65 -23.30 -9.13 -6.50
N TYR A 66 -24.08 -8.09 -6.69
CA TYR A 66 -25.52 -8.15 -6.52
C TYR A 66 -26.13 -8.66 -7.82
N ASP A 67 -26.83 -9.78 -7.77
CA ASP A 67 -27.69 -10.27 -8.84
C ASP A 67 -29.13 -10.45 -8.34
N ASP A 68 -30.04 -10.80 -9.24
CA ASP A 68 -31.47 -10.96 -8.96
C ASP A 68 -31.78 -12.04 -7.89
N SER A 69 -30.79 -12.84 -7.49
CA SER A 69 -30.90 -13.89 -6.48
C SER A 69 -30.34 -13.51 -5.09
N GLY A 70 -29.69 -12.34 -4.98
CA GLY A 70 -29.10 -11.80 -3.75
C GLY A 70 -27.62 -11.39 -3.91
N SER A 71 -26.92 -11.16 -2.80
CA SER A 71 -25.48 -10.90 -2.84
C SER A 71 -24.71 -12.21 -3.04
N VAL A 72 -24.10 -12.40 -4.21
CA VAL A 72 -23.17 -13.50 -4.47
C VAL A 72 -21.76 -12.95 -4.39
N ILE A 73 -20.91 -13.61 -3.60
CA ILE A 73 -19.55 -13.16 -3.34
C ILE A 73 -18.60 -13.88 -4.29
N TYR A 74 -17.85 -13.13 -5.11
CA TYR A 74 -16.92 -13.67 -6.10
C TYR A 74 -15.47 -13.27 -5.78
N LEU A 75 -14.54 -14.16 -6.11
CA LEU A 75 -13.13 -13.81 -6.25
C LEU A 75 -12.96 -13.00 -7.54
N GLN A 76 -12.31 -11.85 -7.45
CA GLN A 76 -12.13 -10.93 -8.56
C GLN A 76 -10.68 -10.44 -8.58
N TRP A 77 -10.16 -10.18 -9.78
CA TRP A 77 -8.89 -9.48 -9.96
C TRP A 77 -9.13 -8.08 -10.53
N LEU A 78 -8.16 -7.19 -10.39
CA LEU A 78 -8.15 -5.87 -11.01
C LEU A 78 -7.07 -5.87 -12.10
N ASP A 79 -7.44 -5.82 -13.38
CA ASP A 79 -6.42 -5.80 -14.43
C ASP A 79 -5.62 -4.47 -14.45
N LYS A 80 -4.56 -4.43 -15.27
CA LYS A 80 -3.68 -3.26 -15.44
C LYS A 80 -4.41 -1.97 -15.88
N ASP A 81 -5.60 -2.11 -16.45
CA ASP A 81 -6.42 -1.02 -16.98
C ASP A 81 -7.50 -0.60 -15.95
N GLY A 82 -7.52 -1.23 -14.77
CA GLY A 82 -8.45 -0.95 -13.68
C GLY A 82 -9.80 -1.67 -13.82
N ASN A 83 -9.93 -2.65 -14.72
CA ASN A 83 -11.16 -3.41 -14.86
C ASN A 83 -11.26 -4.51 -13.81
N ILE A 84 -12.44 -4.63 -13.23
CA ILE A 84 -12.76 -5.67 -12.27
C ILE A 84 -13.32 -6.87 -13.02
N LEU A 85 -12.61 -8.00 -12.97
CA LEU A 85 -13.00 -9.22 -13.66
C LEU A 85 -13.05 -10.39 -12.67
N PRO A 86 -13.95 -11.37 -12.88
CA PRO A 86 -13.97 -12.58 -12.08
C PRO A 86 -12.66 -13.34 -12.26
N TRP A 87 -12.07 -13.77 -11.16
CA TRP A 87 -10.89 -14.63 -11.18
C TRP A 87 -11.29 -16.06 -10.83
N THR A 88 -10.80 -17.01 -11.62
CA THR A 88 -10.87 -18.44 -11.33
C THR A 88 -9.45 -18.97 -11.30
N PRO A 89 -9.01 -19.60 -10.21
CA PRO A 89 -7.65 -20.10 -10.09
C PRO A 89 -7.35 -21.17 -11.14
N GLU A 90 -6.21 -21.06 -11.81
CA GLU A 90 -5.71 -22.11 -12.68
C GLU A 90 -4.94 -23.19 -11.88
N GLN A 91 -4.57 -24.29 -12.54
CA GLN A 91 -3.78 -25.34 -11.89
C GLN A 91 -2.44 -24.81 -11.39
N GLU A 92 -1.80 -23.92 -12.14
CA GLU A 92 -0.55 -23.27 -11.76
C GLU A 92 -0.68 -22.41 -10.50
N ASP A 93 -1.80 -21.69 -10.37
CA ASP A 93 -2.11 -20.89 -9.19
C ASP A 93 -2.23 -21.74 -7.93
N MET A 94 -2.89 -22.88 -8.06
CA MET A 94 -3.16 -23.79 -6.95
C MET A 94 -1.92 -24.47 -6.37
N VAL A 95 -0.85 -24.59 -7.17
CA VAL A 95 0.42 -25.21 -6.75
C VAL A 95 1.53 -24.19 -6.48
N ALA A 96 1.25 -22.91 -6.70
CA ALA A 96 2.20 -21.84 -6.50
C ALA A 96 2.50 -21.58 -5.02
N CYS A 97 3.75 -21.18 -4.76
CA CYS A 97 4.28 -20.87 -3.43
C CYS A 97 4.80 -19.43 -3.32
N ASP A 98 4.50 -18.59 -4.30
CA ASP A 98 4.93 -17.19 -4.40
C ASP A 98 3.77 -16.20 -4.21
N TRP A 99 2.71 -16.62 -3.52
CA TRP A 99 1.62 -15.74 -3.13
C TRP A 99 2.09 -14.72 -2.09
N ILE A 100 1.63 -13.48 -2.21
CA ILE A 100 2.02 -12.38 -1.33
C ILE A 100 0.75 -11.68 -0.85
N SER A 101 0.68 -11.41 0.45
CA SER A 101 -0.40 -10.61 1.04
C SER A 101 -0.04 -9.14 1.01
N MET A 102 -1.03 -8.33 0.67
CA MET A 102 -0.97 -6.87 0.70
C MET A 102 -1.78 -6.36 1.90
N ASP A 103 -1.53 -6.90 3.11
CA ASP A 103 -2.09 -6.35 4.35
C ASP A 103 -1.39 -5.04 4.72
N CYS A 104 -1.69 -4.01 3.96
CA CYS A 104 -1.10 -2.69 4.11
C CYS A 104 -1.74 -1.96 5.29
N MET A 105 -0.92 -1.25 6.07
CA MET A 105 -1.40 -0.22 6.98
C MET A 105 -1.95 0.97 6.19
N LEU A 106 -1.23 1.38 5.14
CA LEU A 106 -1.65 2.42 4.21
C LEU A 106 -1.34 1.96 2.78
N ALA A 107 -2.33 1.96 1.90
CA ALA A 107 -2.15 1.66 0.49
C ALA A 107 -2.77 2.75 -0.38
N PHE A 108 -2.17 2.99 -1.55
CA PHE A 108 -2.66 3.95 -2.52
C PHE A 108 -2.11 3.63 -3.91
N SER A 109 -2.88 3.96 -4.94
CA SER A 109 -2.42 3.99 -6.32
C SER A 109 -1.89 5.39 -6.62
N LEU A 110 -0.71 5.49 -7.22
CA LEU A 110 -0.05 6.75 -7.53
C LEU A 110 0.27 6.83 -9.02
N LYS A 111 -0.34 7.79 -9.72
CA LYS A 111 0.15 8.24 -11.01
C LYS A 111 1.40 9.11 -10.80
N LEU A 112 2.54 8.61 -11.23
CA LEU A 112 3.85 9.22 -10.99
C LEU A 112 4.03 10.51 -11.79
N GLY A 113 4.22 11.61 -11.08
CA GLY A 113 4.56 12.92 -11.68
C GLY A 113 5.94 13.39 -11.28
N THR A 114 6.32 14.57 -11.74
CA THR A 114 7.61 15.16 -11.43
C THR A 114 7.56 16.69 -11.49
N SER A 115 8.43 17.35 -10.73
CA SER A 115 8.64 18.80 -10.83
C SER A 115 10.11 19.17 -10.64
N LYS A 116 10.53 20.22 -11.35
CA LYS A 116 11.83 20.86 -11.16
C LYS A 116 11.67 22.02 -10.19
N TYR A 117 12.72 22.29 -9.44
CA TYR A 117 12.77 23.45 -8.56
C TYR A 117 14.18 24.07 -8.53
N GLY A 118 14.27 25.33 -8.09
CA GLY A 118 15.52 26.08 -8.07
C GLY A 118 15.99 26.51 -9.47
N GLY A 119 17.19 27.09 -9.55
CA GLY A 119 17.83 27.43 -10.84
C GLY A 119 17.46 28.79 -11.45
N THR A 120 16.69 29.64 -10.76
CA THR A 120 16.59 31.08 -11.10
C THR A 120 17.74 31.85 -10.45
N ALA A 121 18.25 32.89 -11.15
CA ALA A 121 19.36 33.73 -10.69
C ALA A 121 19.09 34.30 -9.27
N GLY A 122 19.61 33.64 -8.24
CA GLY A 122 19.44 34.01 -6.83
C GLY A 122 19.04 32.87 -5.88
N THR A 123 18.50 31.75 -6.37
CA THR A 123 17.95 30.68 -5.51
C THR A 123 18.55 29.30 -5.83
N GLY A 124 19.80 29.11 -5.42
CA GLY A 124 20.38 27.79 -5.15
C GLY A 124 20.56 26.83 -6.33
N VAL A 125 21.10 25.65 -5.98
CA VAL A 125 21.34 24.52 -6.87
C VAL A 125 20.00 23.95 -7.36
N PRO A 126 19.83 23.66 -8.67
CA PRO A 126 18.62 23.03 -9.19
C PRO A 126 18.39 21.65 -8.57
N GLY A 127 17.13 21.32 -8.33
CA GLY A 127 16.68 20.01 -7.86
C GLY A 127 15.50 19.50 -8.67
N GLN A 128 15.20 18.21 -8.49
CA GLN A 128 14.16 17.50 -9.22
C GLN A 128 13.50 16.47 -8.30
N ASP A 129 12.17 16.48 -8.29
CA ASP A 129 11.37 15.54 -7.51
C ASP A 129 10.53 14.64 -8.39
N TRP A 130 10.33 13.39 -7.97
CA TRP A 130 9.47 12.40 -8.64
C TRP A 130 8.54 11.69 -7.67
N GLY A 131 7.24 11.63 -7.99
CA GLY A 131 6.23 11.00 -7.16
C GLY A 131 4.97 11.85 -7.07
N TYR A 132 4.63 12.29 -5.87
CA TYR A 132 3.42 13.04 -5.54
C TYR A 132 3.70 14.22 -4.61
N MET A 133 3.10 15.37 -4.90
CA MET A 133 3.10 16.51 -3.99
C MET A 133 1.86 17.40 -4.17
N THR A 134 1.21 17.72 -3.05
CA THR A 134 0.10 18.69 -2.97
C THR A 134 0.60 20.12 -2.76
N ILE A 135 -0.32 21.08 -2.73
CA ILE A 135 -0.02 22.47 -2.35
C ILE A 135 0.48 22.62 -0.90
N HIS A 136 0.28 21.59 -0.06
CA HIS A 136 0.70 21.55 1.34
C HIS A 136 1.97 20.72 1.58
N GLY A 137 2.60 20.22 0.50
CA GLY A 137 3.94 19.65 0.57
C GLY A 137 5.01 20.71 0.85
N ASP A 138 6.26 20.27 0.98
CA ASP A 138 7.42 21.16 1.22
C ASP A 138 7.88 21.87 -0.07
N LYS A 139 6.90 22.52 -0.72
CA LYS A 139 7.02 23.18 -2.01
C LYS A 139 7.89 24.44 -1.89
N ILE A 140 8.88 24.59 -2.76
CA ILE A 140 9.65 25.83 -2.84
C ILE A 140 9.15 26.76 -3.96
N SER A 141 9.67 27.99 -4.00
CA SER A 141 9.31 28.97 -5.04
C SER A 141 9.61 28.42 -6.44
N ASN A 142 8.63 28.55 -7.35
CA ASN A 142 8.61 28.07 -8.75
C ASN A 142 8.45 26.56 -8.95
N GLU A 143 8.25 25.80 -7.88
CA GLU A 143 7.89 24.40 -8.01
C GLU A 143 6.39 24.24 -8.32
N SER A 144 5.99 23.18 -9.00
CA SER A 144 4.58 22.84 -9.24
C SER A 144 4.17 21.64 -8.38
N THR A 145 2.87 21.47 -8.14
CA THR A 145 2.34 20.20 -7.64
C THR A 145 2.42 19.15 -8.74
N PHE A 146 2.59 17.89 -8.38
CA PHE A 146 2.75 16.80 -9.35
C PHE A 146 2.24 15.48 -8.78
N GLY A 147 2.01 14.53 -9.68
CA GLY A 147 1.47 13.22 -9.36
C GLY A 147 0.01 13.25 -8.92
N THR A 148 -0.62 12.09 -8.81
CA THR A 148 -2.00 11.98 -8.31
C THR A 148 -2.19 10.68 -7.56
N LEU A 149 -2.70 10.78 -6.32
CA LEU A 149 -3.10 9.63 -5.52
C LEU A 149 -4.57 9.27 -5.77
N THR A 150 -4.84 7.97 -5.89
CA THR A 150 -6.18 7.38 -5.96
C THR A 150 -6.25 6.13 -5.07
N GLU A 151 -7.47 5.63 -4.83
CA GLU A 151 -7.70 4.31 -4.20
C GLU A 151 -7.05 4.15 -2.81
N ILE A 152 -7.11 5.20 -1.99
CA ILE A 152 -6.47 5.19 -0.68
C ILE A 152 -7.20 4.22 0.26
N GLN A 153 -6.49 3.20 0.74
CA GLN A 153 -6.92 2.33 1.83
C GLN A 153 -6.07 2.63 3.06
N ASN A 154 -6.70 3.01 4.16
CA ASN A 154 -5.99 3.53 5.32
C ASN A 154 -6.51 2.91 6.61
N LYS A 155 -5.64 2.21 7.33
CA LYS A 155 -5.89 1.61 8.65
C LYS A 155 -5.12 2.33 9.77
N THR A 156 -4.63 3.53 9.50
CA THR A 156 -3.78 4.31 10.39
C THR A 156 -4.48 5.60 10.82
N ASP A 157 -3.83 6.32 11.73
CA ASP A 157 -4.21 7.65 12.18
C ASP A 157 -3.74 8.78 11.24
N ILE A 158 -3.18 8.44 10.07
CA ILE A 158 -2.87 9.41 9.01
C ILE A 158 -4.19 9.86 8.37
N GLU A 159 -4.43 11.16 8.28
CA GLU A 159 -5.62 11.71 7.61
C GLU A 159 -5.35 11.92 6.12
N SER A 160 -4.17 12.43 5.76
CA SER A 160 -3.79 12.66 4.37
C SER A 160 -2.30 12.50 4.15
N ILE A 161 -1.95 12.05 2.95
CA ILE A 161 -0.59 12.12 2.42
C ILE A 161 -0.48 13.46 1.70
N LEU A 162 0.42 14.32 2.14
CA LEU A 162 0.63 15.65 1.56
C LEU A 162 1.74 15.64 0.50
N MET A 163 2.72 14.74 0.67
CA MET A 163 3.75 14.46 -0.32
C MET A 163 4.31 13.05 -0.13
N PHE A 164 4.69 12.43 -1.24
CA PHE A 164 5.43 11.17 -1.30
C PHE A 164 6.28 11.17 -2.56
N TYR A 165 7.57 11.50 -2.45
CA TYR A 165 8.45 11.66 -3.61
C TYR A 165 9.91 11.33 -3.31
N TRP A 166 10.67 11.04 -4.37
CA TRP A 166 12.12 10.97 -4.38
C TRP A 166 12.69 12.30 -4.82
N GLU A 167 13.60 12.86 -4.02
CA GLU A 167 14.32 14.10 -4.31
C GLU A 167 15.71 13.79 -4.85
N GLU A 168 16.14 14.53 -5.88
CA GLU A 168 17.56 14.64 -6.22
C GLU A 168 17.99 16.09 -6.34
N ARG A 169 18.94 16.45 -5.48
CA ARG A 169 19.66 17.72 -5.48
C ARG A 169 21.16 17.46 -5.32
N GLN A 170 22.01 18.40 -5.71
CA GLN A 170 23.46 18.21 -5.57
C GLN A 170 23.84 17.91 -4.10
N GLY A 171 24.28 16.68 -3.84
CA GLY A 171 24.67 16.21 -2.51
C GLY A 171 23.53 15.70 -1.63
N ASP A 172 22.28 15.70 -2.11
CA ASP A 172 21.12 15.25 -1.33
C ASP A 172 20.19 14.38 -2.18
N ARG A 173 19.88 13.18 -1.66
CA ARG A 173 19.06 12.16 -2.31
C ARG A 173 18.28 11.40 -1.26
N ASN A 174 16.99 11.70 -1.16
CA ASN A 174 16.17 11.15 -0.10
C ASN A 174 14.75 10.89 -0.61
N LEU A 175 14.11 9.87 -0.02
CA LEU A 175 12.70 9.61 -0.14
C LEU A 175 11.99 10.41 0.96
N ARG A 176 10.94 11.16 0.58
CA ARG A 176 10.17 11.99 1.49
C ARG A 176 8.73 11.51 1.60
N LEU A 177 8.21 11.52 2.82
CA LEU A 177 6.80 11.28 3.11
C LEU A 177 6.32 12.33 4.10
N LYS A 178 5.37 13.18 3.68
CA LYS A 178 4.68 14.12 4.58
C LYS A 178 3.24 13.70 4.76
N THR A 179 2.84 13.58 6.01
CA THR A 179 1.49 13.13 6.40
C THR A 179 0.87 14.12 7.36
N SER A 180 -0.46 14.24 7.31
CA SER A 180 -1.25 14.99 8.29
C SER A 180 -2.07 14.05 9.17
N SER A 181 -2.49 14.56 10.31
CA SER A 181 -3.55 13.97 11.14
C SER A 181 -4.41 15.09 11.74
N ASN A 182 -5.42 14.72 12.52
CA ASN A 182 -6.13 15.66 13.37
C ASN A 182 -5.44 15.77 14.75
N LYS A 183 -5.87 16.73 15.56
CA LYS A 183 -5.30 16.98 16.89
C LYS A 183 -5.31 15.76 17.81
N GLU A 184 -6.39 14.98 17.80
CA GLU A 184 -6.58 13.84 18.71
C GLU A 184 -5.68 12.67 18.33
N ASN A 185 -5.40 12.50 17.04
CA ASN A 185 -4.68 11.38 16.47
C ASN A 185 -3.22 11.69 16.13
N TYR A 186 -2.79 12.95 16.26
CA TYR A 186 -1.45 13.41 15.88
C TYR A 186 -0.34 12.61 16.56
N GLU A 187 -0.44 12.39 17.88
CA GLU A 187 0.58 11.64 18.63
C GLU A 187 0.66 10.18 18.16
N ASN A 188 -0.45 9.54 17.82
CA ASN A 188 -0.44 8.18 17.30
C ASN A 188 0.18 8.11 15.89
N MET A 189 -0.20 9.04 15.01
CA MET A 189 0.39 9.18 13.68
C MET A 189 1.91 9.44 13.77
N LEU A 190 2.33 10.30 14.69
CA LEU A 190 3.74 10.62 14.94
C LEU A 190 4.51 9.39 15.44
N ASN A 191 3.94 8.65 16.40
CA ASN A 191 4.55 7.42 16.92
C ASN A 191 4.63 6.33 15.85
N LEU A 192 3.66 6.25 14.95
CA LEU A 192 3.67 5.32 13.82
C LEU A 192 4.76 5.70 12.81
N THR A 193 4.77 6.94 12.35
CA THR A 193 5.66 7.43 11.27
C THR A 193 7.13 7.49 11.67
N LYS A 194 7.45 7.41 12.96
CA LYS A 194 8.82 7.27 13.49
C LYS A 194 9.36 5.82 13.48
N LYS A 195 8.53 4.82 13.19
CA LYS A 195 8.96 3.41 13.12
C LYS A 195 9.65 3.09 11.79
N SER A 196 10.20 1.89 11.67
CA SER A 196 10.81 1.44 10.42
C SER A 196 9.74 1.26 9.35
N LEU A 197 9.91 1.89 8.20
CA LEU A 197 8.96 1.80 7.09
C LEU A 197 9.39 0.73 6.07
N TYR A 198 8.42 -0.09 5.69
CA TYR A 198 8.50 -1.02 4.57
C TYR A 198 7.55 -0.54 3.49
N ILE A 199 8.05 -0.40 2.27
CA ILE A 199 7.27 0.00 1.10
C ILE A 199 7.24 -1.16 0.14
N THR A 200 6.04 -1.59 -0.23
CA THR A 200 5.84 -2.67 -1.18
C THR A 200 5.23 -2.10 -2.46
N VAL A 201 5.88 -2.36 -3.60
CA VAL A 201 5.44 -1.91 -4.93
C VAL A 201 5.57 -3.10 -5.86
N GLU A 202 4.49 -3.42 -6.58
CA GLU A 202 4.44 -4.60 -7.47
C GLU A 202 4.95 -5.85 -6.72
N GLY A 203 4.51 -5.93 -5.45
CA GLY A 203 4.85 -6.90 -4.39
C GLY A 203 6.32 -7.23 -4.16
N VAL A 204 7.24 -6.39 -4.60
CA VAL A 204 8.60 -6.34 -4.04
C VAL A 204 8.58 -5.40 -2.84
N SER A 205 9.11 -5.86 -1.70
CA SER A 205 9.16 -5.09 -0.45
C SER A 205 10.54 -4.49 -0.23
N TYR A 206 10.58 -3.20 0.08
CA TYR A 206 11.77 -2.38 0.31
C TYR A 206 11.76 -1.89 1.75
N ASN A 207 12.82 -2.20 2.52
CA ASN A 207 12.97 -1.70 3.88
C ASN A 207 13.67 -0.34 3.85
N VAL A 208 12.91 0.75 3.80
CA VAL A 208 13.47 2.11 3.74
C VAL A 208 13.95 2.60 5.13
N GLY A 209 13.73 1.81 6.18
CA GLY A 209 14.28 2.02 7.50
C GLY A 209 13.51 3.05 8.34
N VAL A 210 14.16 3.53 9.40
CA VAL A 210 13.64 4.57 10.30
C VAL A 210 13.91 5.94 9.68
N PRO A 211 12.97 6.90 9.78
CA PRO A 211 13.20 8.23 9.23
C PRO A 211 14.36 8.96 9.90
N ILE A 212 15.13 9.69 9.10
CA ILE A 212 16.22 10.52 9.57
C ILE A 212 15.62 11.80 10.18
N VAL A 213 15.98 12.05 11.44
CA VAL A 213 15.60 13.29 12.12
C VAL A 213 16.52 14.41 11.65
N SER A 214 16.04 15.27 10.74
CA SER A 214 16.78 16.48 10.38
C SER A 214 16.78 17.46 11.55
N ARG A 215 17.98 17.88 11.99
CA ARG A 215 18.16 18.86 13.08
C ARG A 215 17.71 20.28 12.73
N SER A 216 17.38 20.55 11.47
CA SER A 216 17.21 21.89 10.91
C SER A 216 15.82 22.19 10.35
N TYR A 217 14.96 21.18 10.20
CA TYR A 217 13.56 21.37 9.87
C TYR A 217 12.76 21.02 11.10
N SER A 218 12.01 21.99 11.61
CA SER A 218 10.96 21.75 12.60
C SER A 218 10.04 20.66 12.04
N THR A 219 10.24 19.40 12.43
CA THR A 219 9.39 18.28 12.00
C THR A 219 7.98 18.36 12.59
N ASN A 220 7.74 19.36 13.45
CA ASN A 220 6.49 19.64 14.10
C ASN A 220 5.97 20.99 13.58
N ASP A 221 5.28 21.00 12.44
CA ASP A 221 4.49 22.16 11.99
C ASP A 221 3.20 22.23 12.84
N ASP A 222 3.39 22.57 14.12
CA ASP A 222 2.47 22.36 15.25
C ASP A 222 1.05 22.99 15.15
N PRO A 223 0.71 24.02 14.32
CA PRO A 223 -0.71 24.34 14.16
C PRO A 223 -1.45 23.35 13.23
N ASN A 224 -0.74 22.61 12.38
CA ASN A 224 -1.36 21.85 11.28
C ASN A 224 -1.33 20.33 11.48
N TYR A 225 -0.70 19.83 12.55
CA TYR A 225 -0.60 18.40 12.86
C TYR A 225 0.03 17.59 11.70
N TRP A 226 1.09 18.15 11.11
CA TRP A 226 1.85 17.52 10.03
C TRP A 226 3.16 16.93 10.54
N TYR A 227 3.67 15.94 9.81
CA TYR A 227 4.99 15.36 10.03
C TYR A 227 5.64 15.00 8.70
N THR A 228 6.93 15.34 8.55
CA THR A 228 7.75 14.96 7.39
C THR A 228 8.82 13.93 7.81
N ALA A 229 8.82 12.80 7.13
CA ALA A 229 9.79 11.71 7.25
C ALA A 229 10.75 11.70 6.04
N TYR A 230 12.03 11.43 6.30
CA TYR A 230 13.12 11.37 5.30
C TYR A 230 13.83 10.02 5.36
N TYR A 231 14.12 9.40 4.22
CA TYR A 231 14.82 8.12 4.15
C TYR A 231 15.92 8.15 3.08
N GLU A 232 17.14 7.72 3.43
CA GLU A 232 18.34 7.85 2.56
C GLU A 232 19.07 6.52 2.29
N ASN A 233 18.49 5.38 2.67
CA ASN A 233 19.15 4.09 2.50
C ASN A 233 19.06 3.53 1.06
N ASP A 234 19.76 2.42 0.80
CA ASP A 234 19.81 1.79 -0.53
C ASP A 234 18.42 1.37 -1.05
N ASP A 235 17.55 0.91 -0.15
CA ASP A 235 16.18 0.52 -0.51
C ASP A 235 15.31 1.75 -0.83
N ALA A 236 15.53 2.89 -0.17
CA ALA A 236 14.90 4.15 -0.52
C ALA A 236 15.33 4.62 -1.93
N GLN A 237 16.60 4.42 -2.30
CA GLN A 237 17.07 4.70 -3.66
C GLN A 237 16.43 3.79 -4.72
N LYS A 238 16.19 2.51 -4.40
CA LYS A 238 15.44 1.59 -5.29
C LYS A 238 14.00 2.06 -5.48
N VAL A 239 13.32 2.45 -4.40
CA VAL A 239 11.98 3.07 -4.48
C VAL A 239 12.04 4.35 -5.32
N GLY A 240 13.07 5.18 -5.15
CA GLY A 240 13.29 6.36 -5.97
C GLY A 240 13.43 6.06 -7.46
N THR A 241 14.09 4.95 -7.82
CA THR A 241 14.18 4.48 -9.21
C THR A 241 12.80 4.13 -9.79
N ILE A 242 11.90 3.58 -8.98
CA ILE A 242 10.51 3.32 -9.37
C ILE A 242 9.76 4.64 -9.56
N LEU A 243 9.90 5.59 -8.62
CA LEU A 243 9.21 6.87 -8.68
C LEU A 243 9.57 7.69 -9.93
N LYS A 244 10.76 7.50 -10.48
CA LYS A 244 11.21 8.11 -11.74
C LYS A 244 10.51 7.60 -13.00
N GLN A 245 9.70 6.54 -12.91
CA GLN A 245 8.92 6.00 -14.02
C GLN A 245 7.65 6.86 -14.27
N THR A 246 7.85 8.14 -14.59
CA THR A 246 6.77 9.13 -14.76
C THR A 246 5.68 8.67 -15.73
N ASP A 247 4.46 9.18 -15.52
CA ASP A 247 3.24 8.85 -16.26
C ASP A 247 2.70 7.43 -16.08
N GLN A 248 3.41 6.55 -15.35
CA GLN A 248 2.88 5.26 -14.92
C GLN A 248 2.07 5.38 -13.64
N THR A 249 1.10 4.49 -13.47
CA THR A 249 0.39 4.28 -12.21
C THR A 249 0.98 3.07 -11.51
N LYS A 250 1.33 3.21 -10.24
CA LYS A 250 1.87 2.13 -9.40
C LYS A 250 1.09 2.07 -8.09
N THR A 251 0.85 0.86 -7.59
CA THR A 251 0.23 0.66 -6.27
C THR A 251 1.31 0.53 -5.21
N PHE A 252 1.24 1.38 -4.20
CA PHE A 252 2.14 1.39 -3.05
C PHE A 252 1.42 0.87 -1.81
N CYS A 253 2.15 0.10 -1.02
CA CYS A 253 1.70 -0.48 0.23
C CYS A 253 2.74 -0.18 1.32
N LEU A 254 2.37 0.66 2.27
CA LEU A 254 3.21 1.13 3.37
C LEU A 254 2.85 0.36 4.64
N ASN A 255 3.90 -0.13 5.33
CA ASN A 255 3.80 -0.85 6.59
C ASN A 255 4.90 -0.36 7.55
N TRP A 256 4.50 0.09 8.73
CA TRP A 256 5.43 0.51 9.77
C TRP A 256 5.63 -0.60 10.80
N LYS A 257 6.88 -0.91 11.15
CA LYS A 257 7.26 -1.95 12.13
C LYS A 257 8.16 -1.39 13.21
#